data_AF-A0A7S1Z0K7-F1
#
_entry.id   AF-A0A7S1Z0K7-F1
#
_cell.length_a   1.000
_cell.length_b   1.000
_cell.length_c   1.000
_cell.angle_alpha   90.00
_cell.angle_beta   90.00
_cell.angle_gamma   90.00
#
_symmetry.space_group_name_H-M   'P 1'
#
loop_
_entity.id
_entity.type
_entity.pdbx_description
1 polymer ?
#
loop_
_entity_poly.entity_id
_entity_poly.type
_entity_poly.pdbx_seq_one_letter_code
_entity_poly.pdbx_strand_id
1 'polypeptide(L)'
;DDYDDYDDYDDYDDEKVPKTDDGSADGPSTLQNRRRPSTPPDMKYELRNIHRQASNYEAIKRAGGRDVTVDVYLRCPGDDRAWLVGKVASVSDVSPARAIDRQYPLIERHGWALRPADLHPSRGPFEVWHTEGDSELKVAEGNPDVRFVRVEEEDVLRRRGGGGGG
;
A
#
# COMPACT_ATOMS: atom_id res chain seq x y z
N ASP A 1 12.32 -24.61 24.38
CA ASP A 1 12.13 -24.48 22.93
C ASP A 1 12.52 -23.09 22.52
N ASP A 2 13.83 -22.94 22.39
CA ASP A 2 14.55 -21.71 22.04
C ASP A 2 14.29 -21.36 20.57
N TYR A 3 13.83 -20.14 20.33
CA TYR A 3 13.77 -19.50 19.02
C TYR A 3 14.76 -18.35 19.02
N ASP A 4 16.04 -18.69 18.97
CA ASP A 4 17.12 -17.78 18.58
C ASP A 4 17.72 -18.36 17.29
N ASP A 5 17.60 -17.64 16.18
CA ASP A 5 18.57 -17.55 15.06
C ASP A 5 17.87 -17.09 13.76
N TYR A 6 17.79 -15.76 13.56
CA TYR A 6 17.50 -15.15 12.26
C TYR A 6 18.27 -13.82 12.13
N ASP A 7 19.60 -13.90 12.22
CA ASP A 7 20.51 -12.82 11.82
C ASP A 7 21.35 -13.30 10.63
N ASP A 8 20.74 -13.44 9.44
CA ASP A 8 21.48 -13.53 8.17
C ASP A 8 20.59 -13.09 6.98
N TYR A 9 20.42 -11.79 6.82
CA TYR A 9 19.95 -11.19 5.57
C TYR A 9 20.82 -9.97 5.26
N ASP A 10 22.11 -10.22 5.06
CA ASP A 10 23.00 -9.28 4.41
C ASP A 10 22.98 -9.50 2.89
N ASP A 11 23.01 -8.36 2.18
CA ASP A 11 23.43 -8.21 0.78
C ASP A 11 22.43 -8.58 -0.34
N TYR A 12 21.34 -7.79 -0.44
CA TYR A 12 20.76 -7.53 -1.76
C TYR A 12 21.63 -6.50 -2.48
N ASP A 13 22.50 -7.04 -3.33
CA ASP A 13 23.29 -6.35 -4.34
C ASP A 13 22.46 -5.25 -5.04
N ASP A 14 22.88 -4.00 -4.86
CA ASP A 14 22.35 -2.80 -5.48
C ASP A 14 22.75 -2.80 -6.98
N GLU A 15 22.16 -3.74 -7.74
CA GLU A 15 22.29 -3.76 -9.19
C GLU A 15 21.66 -2.46 -9.74
N LYS A 16 22.56 -1.55 -10.12
CA LYS A 16 22.33 -0.27 -10.79
C LYS A 16 21.16 -0.34 -11.76
N VAL A 17 20.01 0.19 -11.33
CA VAL A 17 18.85 0.40 -12.19
C VAL A 17 19.27 1.35 -13.32
N PRO A 18 19.19 0.95 -14.60
CA PRO A 18 19.51 1.85 -15.71
C PRO A 18 18.53 3.03 -15.71
N LYS A 19 19.06 4.24 -15.73
CA LYS A 19 18.28 5.47 -15.91
C LYS A 19 17.72 5.48 -17.33
N THR A 20 16.43 5.18 -17.48
CA THR A 20 15.70 5.50 -18.71
C THR A 20 15.25 6.95 -18.62
N ASP A 21 15.77 7.75 -19.54
CA ASP A 21 15.44 9.15 -19.76
C ASP A 21 14.45 9.18 -20.93
N ASP A 22 13.15 9.14 -20.64
CA ASP A 22 12.09 9.27 -21.64
C ASP A 22 10.98 10.22 -21.15
N GLY A 23 11.20 11.51 -21.40
CA GLY A 23 10.14 12.49 -21.34
C GLY A 23 9.04 12.18 -22.37
N SER A 24 7.81 11.99 -21.90
CA SER A 24 6.59 12.28 -22.65
C SER A 24 5.39 12.47 -21.71
N ALA A 25 4.57 13.46 -22.03
CA ALA A 25 3.52 14.06 -21.22
C ALA A 25 2.17 13.29 -21.23
N ASP A 26 1.32 13.65 -20.26
CA ASP A 26 -0.14 13.48 -20.21
C ASP A 26 -0.72 12.05 -20.12
N GLY A 27 -0.45 11.38 -18.98
CA GLY A 27 -1.24 10.24 -18.49
C GLY A 27 -1.89 10.57 -17.13
N PRO A 28 -3.01 9.92 -16.76
CA PRO A 28 -3.67 10.17 -15.48
C PRO A 28 -2.69 9.97 -14.32
N SER A 29 -2.61 10.95 -13.42
CA SER A 29 -1.72 10.98 -12.25
C SER A 29 -1.85 9.68 -11.45
N THR A 30 -0.89 8.77 -11.63
CA THR A 30 -0.72 7.62 -10.76
C THR A 30 0.25 8.04 -9.66
N LEU A 31 0.07 7.49 -8.45
CA LEU A 31 0.91 7.73 -7.28
C LEU A 31 2.42 7.47 -7.53
N GLN A 32 2.79 6.92 -8.69
CA GLN A 32 4.14 6.68 -9.17
C GLN A 32 4.87 7.94 -9.70
N ASN A 33 4.16 8.96 -10.19
CA ASN A 33 4.78 10.21 -10.71
C ASN A 33 5.28 11.17 -9.61
N ARG A 34 5.24 10.73 -8.36
CA ARG A 34 5.85 11.48 -7.26
C ARG A 34 7.36 11.52 -7.47
N ARG A 35 7.94 12.74 -7.46
CA ARG A 35 9.28 12.96 -6.90
C ARG A 35 9.21 12.60 -5.42
N ARG A 36 9.15 11.30 -5.10
CA ARG A 36 8.98 10.85 -3.71
C ARG A 36 10.21 11.33 -2.94
N PRO A 37 10.04 11.98 -1.78
CA PRO A 37 11.15 12.08 -0.85
C PRO A 37 11.69 10.67 -0.59
N SER A 38 12.99 10.54 -0.33
CA SER A 38 13.63 9.26 0.02
C SER A 38 12.72 8.47 0.97
N THR A 39 12.41 7.22 0.61
CA THR A 39 11.61 6.33 1.45
C THR A 39 12.13 6.39 2.88
N PRO A 40 11.28 6.73 3.86
CA PRO A 40 11.68 6.75 5.26
C PRO A 40 12.33 5.41 5.66
N PRO A 41 13.38 5.40 6.49
CA PRO A 41 14.05 4.15 6.88
C PRO A 41 13.10 3.10 7.44
N ASP A 42 12.03 3.52 8.11
CA ASP A 42 10.99 2.67 8.70
C ASP A 42 9.94 2.13 7.69
N MET A 43 10.01 2.58 6.45
CA MET A 43 9.11 2.20 5.35
C MET A 43 9.84 1.49 4.21
N LYS A 44 11.13 1.21 4.35
CA LYS A 44 11.86 0.37 3.41
C LYS A 44 11.35 -1.07 3.46
N TYR A 45 11.30 -1.74 2.30
CA TYR A 45 10.88 -3.14 2.20
C TYR A 45 11.98 -4.07 2.73
N GLU A 46 12.05 -4.16 4.05
CA GLU A 46 12.99 -4.97 4.83
C GLU A 46 12.18 -5.79 5.83
N LEU A 47 12.62 -7.02 6.13
CA LEU A 47 11.88 -7.94 7.00
C LEU A 47 11.54 -7.34 8.37
N ARG A 48 12.52 -6.65 8.99
CA ARG A 48 12.32 -5.92 10.27
C ARG A 48 11.20 -4.87 10.21
N ASN A 49 11.06 -4.19 9.07
CA ASN A 49 10.05 -3.14 8.89
C ASN A 49 8.68 -3.78 8.67
N ILE A 50 8.62 -4.87 7.90
CA ILE A 50 7.40 -5.67 7.69
C ILE A 50 6.88 -6.19 9.04
N HIS A 51 7.74 -6.82 9.84
CA HIS A 51 7.37 -7.32 11.18
C HIS A 51 6.91 -6.20 12.12
N ARG A 52 7.58 -5.04 12.07
CA ARG A 52 7.15 -3.88 12.85
C ARG A 52 5.78 -3.38 12.43
N GLN A 53 5.50 -3.27 11.13
CA GLN A 53 4.17 -2.86 10.66
C GLN A 53 3.08 -3.88 11.00
N ALA A 54 3.38 -5.17 10.91
CA ALA A 54 2.47 -6.23 11.35
C ALA A 54 2.15 -6.11 12.85
N SER A 55 3.16 -5.85 13.68
CA SER A 55 2.97 -5.63 15.13
C SER A 55 2.14 -4.38 15.42
N ASN A 56 2.39 -3.28 14.69
CA ASN A 56 1.59 -2.06 14.81
C ASN A 56 0.13 -2.29 14.40
N TYR A 57 -0.10 -3.01 13.31
CA TYR A 57 -1.43 -3.39 12.85
C TYR A 57 -2.19 -4.16 13.94
N GLU A 58 -1.58 -5.21 14.51
CA GLU A 58 -2.20 -6.00 15.57
C GLU A 58 -2.48 -5.19 16.84
N ALA A 59 -1.57 -4.29 17.21
CA ALA A 59 -1.78 -3.40 18.35
C ALA A 59 -2.97 -2.46 18.15
N ILE A 60 -3.08 -1.84 16.96
CA ILE A 60 -4.19 -0.94 16.63
C ILE A 60 -5.51 -1.73 16.53
N LYS A 61 -5.52 -2.86 15.84
CA LYS A 61 -6.69 -3.74 15.74
C LYS A 61 -7.18 -4.22 17.10
N ARG A 62 -6.26 -4.56 18.01
CA ARG A 62 -6.61 -4.95 19.39
C ARG A 62 -7.27 -3.82 20.16
N ALA A 63 -6.83 -2.58 19.97
CA ALA A 63 -7.36 -1.42 20.67
C ALA A 63 -8.69 -0.91 20.09
N GLY A 64 -8.78 -0.85 18.76
CA GLY A 64 -9.92 -0.26 18.04
C GLY A 64 -10.93 -1.25 17.47
N GLY A 65 -10.67 -2.55 17.57
CA GLY A 65 -11.52 -3.58 16.97
C GLY A 65 -11.32 -3.72 15.46
N ARG A 66 -12.35 -4.23 14.77
CA ARG A 66 -12.30 -4.46 13.31
C ARG A 66 -12.53 -3.19 12.51
N ASP A 67 -13.27 -2.23 13.07
CA ASP A 67 -13.69 -1.00 12.40
C ASP A 67 -12.52 -0.04 12.10
N VAL A 68 -11.37 -0.25 12.75
CA VAL A 68 -10.14 0.52 12.49
C VAL A 68 -9.26 -0.10 11.40
N THR A 69 -9.72 -1.16 10.74
CA THR A 69 -8.95 -1.89 9.73
C THR A 69 -9.60 -1.78 8.35
N VAL A 70 -8.76 -1.70 7.34
CA VAL A 70 -9.14 -1.77 5.93
C VAL A 70 -8.28 -2.80 5.22
N ASP A 71 -8.88 -3.50 4.28
CA ASP A 71 -8.15 -4.35 3.36
C ASP A 71 -7.68 -3.53 2.15
N VAL A 72 -6.45 -3.76 1.71
CA VAL A 72 -5.79 -3.04 0.63
C VAL A 72 -5.65 -3.94 -0.58
N TYR A 73 -6.07 -3.41 -1.72
CA TYR A 73 -6.07 -4.08 -3.00
C TYR A 73 -5.25 -3.31 -4.02
N LEU A 74 -4.61 -4.04 -4.92
CA LEU A 74 -4.09 -3.49 -6.17
C LEU A 74 -5.04 -3.80 -7.31
N ARG A 75 -5.11 -2.91 -8.28
CA ARG A 75 -5.78 -3.11 -9.57
C ARG A 75 -4.88 -2.64 -10.71
N CYS A 76 -5.02 -3.28 -11.86
CA CYS A 76 -4.45 -2.76 -13.10
C CYS A 76 -5.45 -1.77 -13.70
N PRO A 77 -5.01 -0.60 -14.18
CA PRO A 77 -5.90 0.33 -14.89
C PRO A 77 -6.63 -0.38 -16.04
N GLY A 78 -7.96 -0.33 -16.05
CA GLY A 78 -8.79 -0.99 -17.05
C GLY A 78 -9.05 -2.49 -16.83
N ASP A 79 -8.62 -3.05 -15.70
CA ASP A 79 -8.94 -4.41 -15.26
C ASP A 79 -9.83 -4.37 -14.01
N ASP A 80 -10.89 -5.19 -13.99
CA ASP A 80 -11.81 -5.30 -12.86
C ASP A 80 -11.27 -6.21 -11.75
N ARG A 81 -10.19 -6.96 -12.01
CA ARG A 81 -9.55 -7.82 -11.03
C ARG A 81 -8.89 -6.99 -9.93
N ALA A 82 -9.13 -7.39 -8.69
CA ALA A 82 -8.54 -6.82 -7.50
C ALA A 82 -7.71 -7.88 -6.77
N TRP A 83 -6.44 -7.57 -6.52
CA TRP A 83 -5.53 -8.44 -5.78
C TRP A 83 -5.36 -7.89 -4.38
N LEU A 84 -5.73 -8.68 -3.37
CA LEU A 84 -5.44 -8.34 -1.98
C LEU A 84 -3.92 -8.33 -1.78
N VAL A 85 -3.40 -7.23 -1.25
CA VAL A 85 -1.95 -7.07 -1.00
C VAL A 85 -1.62 -6.82 0.47
N GLY A 86 -2.63 -6.59 1.31
CA GLY A 86 -2.41 -6.47 2.74
C GLY A 86 -3.57 -5.82 3.45
N LYS A 87 -3.34 -5.53 4.73
CA LYS A 87 -4.29 -4.84 5.60
C LYS A 87 -3.61 -3.65 6.24
N VAL A 88 -4.37 -2.58 6.44
CA VAL A 88 -3.89 -1.37 7.11
C VAL A 88 -4.84 -1.04 8.24
N ALA A 89 -4.28 -0.68 9.39
CA ALA A 89 -5.05 -0.16 10.51
C ALA A 89 -4.83 1.35 10.62
N SER A 90 -5.89 2.10 10.90
CA SER A 90 -5.85 3.54 11.10
C SER A 90 -6.77 3.96 12.25
N VAL A 91 -6.29 4.86 13.09
CA VAL A 91 -7.07 5.49 14.17
C VAL A 91 -7.75 6.76 13.67
N SER A 92 -8.79 7.21 14.39
CA SER A 92 -9.83 8.15 13.94
C SER A 92 -9.36 9.49 13.33
N ASP A 93 -8.17 9.98 13.67
CA ASP A 93 -7.59 11.22 13.14
C ASP A 93 -6.86 11.02 11.78
N VAL A 94 -6.59 9.78 11.40
CA VAL A 94 -5.91 9.40 10.15
C VAL A 94 -6.89 8.66 9.24
N SER A 95 -7.13 9.20 8.04
CA SER A 95 -7.93 8.49 7.04
C SER A 95 -7.23 7.21 6.57
N PRO A 96 -7.97 6.17 6.19
CA PRO A 96 -7.40 4.95 5.60
C PRO A 96 -6.46 5.25 4.42
N ALA A 97 -6.88 6.14 3.50
CA ALA A 97 -6.06 6.59 2.38
C ALA A 97 -4.69 7.14 2.81
N ARG A 98 -4.63 7.90 3.92
CA ARG A 98 -3.37 8.46 4.44
C ARG A 98 -2.50 7.41 5.14
N ALA A 99 -3.13 6.45 5.83
CA ALA A 99 -2.41 5.34 6.44
C ALA A 99 -1.79 4.42 5.37
N ILE A 100 -2.53 4.17 4.29
CA ILE A 100 -2.06 3.45 3.10
C ILE A 100 -0.94 4.23 2.43
N ASP A 101 -1.11 5.54 2.24
CA ASP A 101 -0.10 6.40 1.60
C ASP A 101 1.26 6.33 2.30
N ARG A 102 1.26 6.39 3.64
CA ARG A 102 2.47 6.28 4.45
C ARG A 102 3.19 4.95 4.24
N GLN A 103 2.43 3.87 4.07
CA GLN A 103 2.94 2.51 3.89
C GLN A 103 3.13 2.15 2.42
N TYR A 104 2.86 3.07 1.49
CA TYR A 104 2.90 2.79 0.05
C TYR A 104 4.21 2.13 -0.40
N PRO A 105 5.41 2.56 0.05
CA PRO A 105 6.65 1.89 -0.38
C PRO A 105 6.69 0.39 -0.03
N LEU A 106 6.09 -0.01 1.09
CA LEU A 106 5.95 -1.42 1.46
C LEU A 106 4.90 -2.12 0.59
N ILE A 107 3.74 -1.50 0.43
CA ILE A 107 2.61 -2.05 -0.35
C ILE A 107 3.00 -2.25 -1.81
N GLU A 108 3.64 -1.26 -2.42
CA GLU A 108 4.11 -1.32 -3.80
C GLU A 108 5.12 -2.44 -3.98
N ARG A 109 6.16 -2.49 -3.13
CA ARG A 109 7.17 -3.55 -3.21
C ARG A 109 6.59 -4.93 -2.94
N HIS A 110 5.62 -5.04 -2.03
CA HIS A 110 4.91 -6.28 -1.78
C HIS A 110 4.08 -6.73 -2.99
N GLY A 111 3.33 -5.81 -3.61
CA GLY A 111 2.59 -6.07 -4.84
C GLY A 111 3.48 -6.56 -5.98
N TRP A 112 4.64 -5.92 -6.16
CA TRP A 112 5.65 -6.39 -7.11
C TRP A 112 6.24 -7.75 -6.77
N ALA A 113 6.40 -8.07 -5.48
CA ALA A 113 6.94 -9.35 -5.02
C ALA A 113 5.95 -10.50 -5.19
N LEU A 114 4.64 -10.25 -5.00
CA LEU A 114 3.60 -11.27 -5.13
C LEU A 114 3.49 -11.84 -6.56
N ARG A 115 3.93 -11.09 -7.58
CA ARG A 115 3.93 -11.48 -9.01
C ARG A 115 2.79 -12.44 -9.40
N PRO A 116 1.49 -12.11 -9.20
CA PRO A 116 0.42 -12.89 -9.80
C PRO A 116 0.70 -12.96 -11.31
N ALA A 117 0.68 -14.17 -11.89
CA ALA A 117 0.94 -14.36 -13.33
C ALA A 117 0.05 -13.46 -14.20
N ASP A 118 -1.13 -13.14 -13.67
CA ASP A 118 -2.14 -12.24 -14.22
C ASP A 118 -1.82 -10.74 -14.20
N LEU A 119 -0.82 -10.30 -13.42
CA LEU A 119 -0.28 -8.93 -13.47
C LEU A 119 0.73 -8.76 -14.62
N HIS A 120 1.02 -9.81 -15.38
CA HIS A 120 1.86 -9.79 -16.58
C HIS A 120 0.94 -9.83 -17.83
N PRO A 121 1.02 -8.89 -18.80
CA PRO A 121 2.22 -8.15 -19.22
C PRO A 121 2.28 -6.68 -18.80
N SER A 122 1.27 -6.16 -18.12
CA SER A 122 1.20 -4.76 -17.71
C SER A 122 2.11 -4.49 -16.51
N ARG A 123 3.37 -4.10 -16.77
CA ARG A 123 4.24 -3.44 -15.78
C ARG A 123 3.80 -2.00 -15.47
N GLY A 124 2.55 -1.67 -15.75
CA GLY A 124 1.98 -0.34 -15.58
C GLY A 124 1.80 0.01 -14.11
N PRO A 125 1.53 1.29 -13.81
CA PRO A 125 1.22 1.71 -12.45
C PRO A 125 0.03 0.94 -11.89
N PHE A 126 0.19 0.37 -10.70
CA PHE A 126 -0.94 -0.18 -9.96
C PHE A 126 -1.79 0.95 -9.40
N GLU A 127 -3.10 0.78 -9.47
CA GLU A 127 -4.04 1.56 -8.70
C GLU A 127 -4.17 0.93 -7.31
N VAL A 128 -4.11 1.75 -6.27
CA VAL A 128 -4.31 1.27 -4.90
C VAL A 128 -5.73 1.57 -4.48
N TRP A 129 -6.42 0.53 -4.03
CA TRP A 129 -7.80 0.57 -3.60
C TRP A 129 -7.90 0.01 -2.18
N HIS A 130 -8.93 0.42 -1.44
CA HIS A 130 -9.25 -0.19 -0.16
C HIS A 130 -10.75 -0.37 0.03
N THR A 131 -11.11 -1.23 0.98
CA THR A 131 -12.49 -1.48 1.41
C THR A 131 -12.49 -1.74 2.93
N GLU A 132 -13.66 -2.00 3.51
CA GLU A 132 -13.78 -2.45 4.90
C GLU A 132 -12.86 -3.64 5.20
N GLY A 133 -12.45 -3.79 6.46
CA GLY A 133 -11.67 -4.94 6.90
C GLY A 133 -12.46 -6.25 6.82
N ASP A 134 -11.72 -7.35 6.67
CA ASP A 134 -12.25 -8.72 6.59
C ASP A 134 -13.20 -8.92 5.39
N SER A 135 -12.88 -8.26 4.28
CA SER A 135 -13.62 -8.24 3.02
C SER A 135 -13.17 -9.31 2.02
N GLU A 136 -12.11 -10.07 2.30
CA GLU A 136 -11.50 -10.99 1.33
C GLU A 136 -12.49 -11.99 0.76
N LEU A 137 -13.28 -12.61 1.64
CA LEU A 137 -14.26 -13.60 1.25
C LEU A 137 -15.39 -12.96 0.43
N LYS A 138 -15.88 -11.79 0.86
CA LYS A 138 -16.94 -11.05 0.15
C LYS A 138 -16.47 -10.63 -1.26
N VAL A 139 -15.22 -10.18 -1.38
CA VAL A 139 -14.63 -9.82 -2.67
C VAL A 139 -14.46 -11.04 -3.56
N ALA A 140 -13.98 -12.16 -3.01
CA ALA A 140 -13.81 -13.41 -3.75
C ALA A 140 -15.15 -13.98 -4.26
N GLU A 141 -16.23 -13.79 -3.51
CA GLU A 141 -17.59 -14.18 -3.89
C GLU A 141 -18.26 -13.20 -4.87
N GLY A 142 -17.62 -12.07 -5.20
CA GLY A 142 -18.18 -11.05 -6.07
C GLY A 142 -19.37 -10.30 -5.45
N ASN A 143 -19.37 -10.14 -4.12
CA ASN A 143 -20.46 -9.48 -3.41
C ASN A 143 -20.58 -7.99 -3.86
N PRO A 144 -21.73 -7.57 -4.41
CA PRO A 144 -21.93 -6.21 -4.93
C PRO A 144 -21.98 -5.12 -3.85
N ASP A 145 -22.16 -5.50 -2.58
CA ASP A 145 -22.20 -4.55 -1.46
C ASP A 145 -20.80 -4.09 -1.04
N VAL A 146 -19.74 -4.74 -1.53
CA VAL A 146 -18.37 -4.35 -1.22
C VAL A 146 -18.00 -3.07 -1.98
N ARG A 147 -17.81 -1.99 -1.22
CA ARG A 147 -17.45 -0.70 -1.78
C ARG A 147 -15.93 -0.52 -1.82
N PHE A 148 -15.38 -0.55 -3.03
CA PHE A 148 -14.01 -0.15 -3.26
C PHE A 148 -13.86 1.38 -3.29
N VAL A 149 -12.84 1.87 -2.59
CA VAL A 149 -12.45 3.28 -2.57
C VAL A 149 -11.03 3.37 -3.11
N ARG A 150 -10.85 4.12 -4.20
CA ARG A 150 -9.53 4.38 -4.78
C ARG A 150 -8.77 5.38 -3.89
N VAL A 151 -7.48 5.13 -3.68
CA VAL A 151 -6.61 6.07 -2.96
C VAL A 151 -6.12 7.13 -3.95
N GLU A 152 -6.75 8.31 -3.94
CA GLU A 152 -6.35 9.43 -4.79
C GLU A 152 -5.33 10.35 -4.09
N GLU A 153 -4.61 11.13 -4.89
CA GLU A 153 -3.67 12.13 -4.40
C GLU A 153 -4.34 13.22 -3.55
N GLU A 154 -5.53 13.66 -3.95
CA GLU A 154 -6.29 14.70 -3.25
C GLU A 154 -6.71 14.25 -1.84
N ASP A 155 -7.00 12.96 -1.65
CA ASP A 155 -7.38 12.38 -0.36
C ASP A 155 -6.25 12.45 0.68
N VAL A 156 -5.00 12.46 0.20
CA VAL A 156 -3.81 12.57 1.03
C VAL A 156 -3.51 14.03 1.39
N LEU A 157 -3.80 14.98 0.49
CA LEU A 157 -3.44 16.39 0.61
C LEU A 157 -4.51 17.27 1.29
N ARG A 158 -5.80 16.95 1.17
CA ARG A 158 -6.93 17.79 1.61
C ARG A 158 -6.95 18.17 3.11
N ARG A 159 -6.22 17.47 3.99
CA ARG A 159 -6.14 17.81 5.44
C ARG A 159 -4.84 18.49 5.89
N ARG A 160 -3.90 18.79 4.99
CA ARG A 160 -2.74 19.65 5.30
C ARG A 160 -3.06 21.15 5.25
N GLY A 161 -4.15 21.55 4.58
CA GLY A 161 -4.52 22.96 4.35
C GLY A 161 -5.64 23.54 5.22
N GLY A 162 -6.19 22.78 6.17
CA GLY A 162 -7.38 23.19 6.96
C GLY A 162 -7.12 24.15 8.13
N GLY A 163 -6.11 25.01 8.04
CA GLY A 163 -5.75 25.99 9.06
C GLY A 163 -5.45 27.34 8.43
N GLY A 164 -6.48 28.05 7.97
CA GLY A 164 -6.32 29.37 7.37
C GLY A 164 -7.64 29.92 6.84
N GLY A 165 -8.44 30.47 7.74
CA GLY A 165 -9.69 31.16 7.40
C GLY A 165 -10.43 31.54 8.67
N GLY A 166 -9.89 32.55 9.36
CA GLY A 166 -10.62 33.29 10.39
C GLY A 166 -11.55 34.34 9.79
#